data_AF-A0A6N7AJ73-F1
#
_entry.id   AF-A0A6N7AJ73-F1
#
_cell.length_a   1.000
_cell.length_b   1.000
_cell.length_c   1.000
_cell.angle_alpha   90.00
_cell.angle_beta   90.00
_cell.angle_gamma   90.00
#
_symmetry.space_group_name_H-M   'P 1'
#
loop_
_entity.id
_entity.type
_entity.pdbx_description
1 polymer ?
#
loop_
_entity_poly.entity_id
_entity_poly.type
_entity_poly.pdbx_seq_one_letter_code
_entity_poly.pdbx_strand_id
1 'polypeptide(L)'
;MAVGGGRAPPRRWVFPVVLAGLVGWAALAPASPGDPAKGREVFTACRGCHDARPEGRNRVGPNLWGVVERPIAVVAGFVYSPALKERGGVWTIDRLDRFLAAPAVDVPKTRMSYAGLKDAGRRADLLAYLVTLREGAGSGDVPTDWQGLPEGQGRQEVFETCQACHSLKLVQQQRLDRRVWDEVLGWMVTEKRMLEPAPEVRQRILEYLVEHYGPSRSRGSPDGMPPLSSSRHP
;
A
#
# COMPACT_ATOMS: atom_id res chain seq x y z
N MET A 1 16.56 70.03 67.53
CA MET A 1 16.40 70.91 66.35
C MET A 1 16.54 70.05 65.09
N ALA A 2 15.66 70.27 64.10
CA ALA A 2 15.58 69.66 62.75
C ALA A 2 15.32 68.13 62.70
N VAL A 3 14.11 67.63 62.39
CA VAL A 3 13.32 67.71 61.15
C VAL A 3 14.04 67.04 59.97
N GLY A 4 13.40 66.03 59.35
CA GLY A 4 13.79 65.58 58.02
C GLY A 4 13.34 64.17 57.66
N GLY A 5 12.05 63.98 57.39
CA GLY A 5 11.54 62.76 56.76
C GLY A 5 12.05 62.61 55.32
N GLY A 6 12.57 61.43 54.99
CA GLY A 6 12.96 61.02 53.64
C GLY A 6 12.18 59.79 53.22
N ARG A 7 11.32 59.94 52.20
CA ARG A 7 10.51 58.88 51.57
C ARG A 7 11.38 57.72 51.07
N ALA A 8 10.97 56.50 51.38
CA ALA A 8 11.52 55.28 50.80
C ALA A 8 11.17 55.17 49.28
N PRO A 9 12.10 54.70 48.42
CA PRO A 9 11.83 54.50 47.00
C PRO A 9 10.97 53.25 46.74
N PRO A 10 10.22 53.21 45.62
CA PRO A 10 9.30 52.10 45.32
C PRO A 10 10.06 50.82 44.96
N ARG A 11 9.55 49.71 45.49
CA ARG A 11 10.03 48.33 45.28
C ARG A 11 9.93 48.00 43.79
N ARG A 12 11.08 47.80 43.14
CA ARG A 12 11.18 47.27 41.77
C ARG A 12 10.78 45.80 41.78
N TRP A 13 9.63 45.49 41.18
CA TRP A 13 9.22 44.12 40.91
C TRP A 13 10.01 43.59 39.72
N VAL A 14 10.99 42.73 39.99
CA VAL A 14 11.66 41.94 38.96
C VAL A 14 10.78 40.73 38.67
N PHE A 15 10.08 40.75 37.53
CA PHE A 15 9.41 39.57 37.00
C PHE A 15 10.46 38.62 36.42
N PRO A 16 10.52 37.34 36.84
CA PRO A 16 11.45 36.39 36.23
C PRO A 16 10.97 36.08 34.82
N VAL A 17 11.84 36.27 33.84
CA VAL A 17 11.65 35.77 32.47
C VAL A 17 11.71 34.25 32.55
N VAL A 18 10.54 33.61 32.52
CA VAL A 18 10.42 32.15 32.34
C VAL A 18 10.74 31.86 30.88
N LEU A 19 11.96 31.38 30.62
CA LEU A 19 12.33 30.75 29.35
C LEU A 19 11.47 29.50 29.17
N ALA A 20 10.41 29.63 28.38
CA ALA A 20 9.63 28.51 27.89
C ALA A 20 10.52 27.66 26.97
N GLY A 21 11.12 26.61 27.55
CA GLY A 21 11.89 25.61 26.82
C GLY A 21 10.99 24.92 25.80
N LEU A 22 11.44 24.94 24.54
CA LEU A 22 10.84 24.27 23.40
C LEU A 22 10.63 22.78 23.72
N VAL A 23 9.40 22.39 24.02
CA VAL A 23 8.97 20.98 23.93
C VAL A 23 8.99 20.66 22.44
N GLY A 24 10.11 20.11 21.96
CA GLY A 24 10.22 19.59 20.61
C GLY A 24 9.15 18.52 20.42
N TRP A 25 8.17 18.80 19.56
CA TRP A 25 7.42 17.73 18.92
C TRP A 25 8.41 16.88 18.15
N ALA A 26 8.85 15.78 18.75
CA ALA A 26 9.41 14.69 18.00
C ALA A 26 8.34 14.28 16.99
N ALA A 27 8.54 14.67 15.73
CA ALA A 27 7.75 14.17 14.63
C ALA A 27 7.84 12.64 14.69
N LEU A 28 6.72 11.99 14.98
CA LEU A 28 6.54 10.57 14.72
C LEU A 28 6.73 10.42 13.22
N ALA A 29 7.95 10.08 12.80
CA ALA A 29 8.20 9.68 11.43
C ALA A 29 7.23 8.52 11.15
N PRO A 30 6.44 8.58 10.06
CA PRO A 30 5.63 7.44 9.67
C PRO A 30 6.57 6.24 9.54
N ALA A 31 6.21 5.12 10.15
CA ALA A 31 6.98 3.88 10.02
C ALA A 31 7.12 3.62 8.51
N SER A 32 8.36 3.62 8.03
CA SER A 32 8.63 3.35 6.61
C SER A 32 7.94 2.05 6.22
N PRO A 33 7.25 2.00 5.06
CA PRO A 33 6.71 0.74 4.56
C PRO A 33 7.89 -0.23 4.42
N GLY A 34 7.85 -1.34 5.14
CA GLY A 34 8.96 -2.29 5.21
C GLY A 34 9.38 -2.82 3.83
N ASP A 35 10.57 -3.39 3.75
CA ASP A 35 11.12 -3.97 2.52
C ASP A 35 10.79 -5.47 2.44
N PRO A 36 9.98 -5.92 1.47
CA PRO A 36 9.58 -7.32 1.36
C PRO A 36 10.76 -8.25 1.01
N ALA A 37 11.81 -7.76 0.37
CA ALA A 37 13.00 -8.57 0.08
C ALA A 37 13.76 -8.88 1.38
N LYS A 38 13.98 -7.86 2.23
CA LYS A 38 14.54 -8.06 3.58
C LYS A 38 13.61 -8.89 4.46
N GLY A 39 12.30 -8.69 4.32
CA GLY A 39 11.28 -9.46 5.02
C GLY A 39 11.36 -10.94 4.72
N ARG A 40 11.64 -11.31 3.46
CA ARG A 40 11.85 -12.70 3.05
C ARG A 40 13.06 -13.33 3.75
N GLU A 41 14.12 -12.55 3.99
CA GLU A 41 15.28 -13.01 4.77
C GLU A 41 14.90 -13.25 6.23
N VAL A 42 14.15 -12.32 6.84
CA VAL A 42 13.62 -12.46 8.20
C VAL A 42 12.72 -13.69 8.33
N PHE A 43 11.89 -13.97 7.31
CA PHE A 43 10.99 -15.12 7.26
C PHE A 43 11.71 -16.47 7.37
N THR A 44 13.04 -16.51 7.16
CA THR A 44 13.84 -17.73 7.37
C THR A 44 13.60 -18.37 8.73
N ALA A 45 13.39 -17.58 9.78
CA ALA A 45 13.08 -18.08 11.13
C ALA A 45 11.71 -18.79 11.21
N CYS A 46 10.80 -18.51 10.28
CA CYS A 46 9.45 -19.07 10.24
C CYS A 46 9.36 -20.35 9.41
N ARG A 47 10.25 -20.54 8.42
CA ARG A 47 10.21 -21.66 7.44
C ARG A 47 10.29 -23.06 8.03
N GLY A 48 10.87 -23.20 9.23
CA GLY A 48 10.91 -24.49 9.94
C GLY A 48 9.53 -24.95 10.40
N CYS A 49 8.66 -24.00 10.74
CA CYS A 49 7.34 -24.27 11.31
C CYS A 49 6.19 -24.03 10.33
N HIS A 50 6.38 -23.17 9.33
CA HIS A 50 5.32 -22.73 8.43
C HIS A 50 5.69 -22.98 6.96
N ASP A 51 4.71 -23.39 6.16
CA ASP A 51 4.77 -23.21 4.71
C ASP A 51 4.25 -21.81 4.34
N ALA A 52 4.60 -21.36 3.15
CA ALA A 52 4.29 -20.03 2.64
C ALA A 52 3.92 -20.06 1.14
N ARG A 53 3.66 -21.24 0.59
CA ARG A 53 3.29 -21.41 -0.81
C ARG A 53 1.77 -21.48 -0.97
N PRO A 54 1.24 -21.12 -2.15
CA PRO A 54 -0.12 -21.50 -2.52
C PRO A 54 -0.30 -23.00 -2.26
N GLU A 55 -1.40 -23.36 -1.60
CA GLU A 55 -1.73 -24.75 -1.23
C GLU A 55 -0.64 -25.47 -0.40
N GLY A 56 0.22 -24.71 0.27
CA GLY A 56 1.23 -25.23 1.18
C GLY A 56 0.60 -26.03 2.33
N ARG A 57 1.32 -27.07 2.79
CA ARG A 57 0.88 -27.93 3.88
C ARG A 57 0.92 -27.24 5.24
N ASN A 58 0.01 -27.65 6.13
CA ASN A 58 0.18 -27.43 7.56
C ASN A 58 1.37 -28.24 8.10
N ARG A 59 2.10 -27.69 9.07
CA ARG A 59 3.29 -28.29 9.69
C ARG A 59 3.18 -28.13 11.22
N VAL A 60 4.27 -27.73 11.89
CA VAL A 60 4.23 -27.31 13.30
C VAL A 60 3.28 -26.12 13.47
N GLY A 61 3.24 -25.20 12.50
CA GLY A 61 2.25 -24.14 12.36
C GLY A 61 1.41 -24.29 11.07
N PRO A 62 0.31 -23.53 10.94
CA PRO A 62 -0.52 -23.53 9.75
C PRO A 62 0.20 -22.89 8.54
N ASN A 63 -0.27 -23.17 7.33
CA ASN A 63 0.20 -22.44 6.14
C ASN A 63 -0.07 -20.93 6.27
N LEU A 64 0.93 -20.12 5.88
CA LEU A 64 0.88 -18.66 5.97
C LEU A 64 0.52 -17.98 4.64
N TRP A 65 0.31 -18.75 3.57
CA TRP A 65 -0.30 -18.19 2.36
C TRP A 65 -1.70 -17.62 2.68
N GLY A 66 -1.94 -16.40 2.24
CA GLY A 66 -3.10 -15.58 2.53
C GLY A 66 -3.23 -15.17 4.00
N VAL A 67 -2.14 -14.99 4.77
CA VAL A 67 -2.29 -14.72 6.21
C VAL A 67 -2.81 -13.33 6.55
N VAL A 68 -2.41 -12.30 5.82
CA VAL A 68 -2.84 -10.91 6.06
C VAL A 68 -4.33 -10.76 5.71
N GLU A 69 -5.09 -10.09 6.58
CA GLU A 69 -6.56 -9.94 6.55
C GLU A 69 -7.38 -11.24 6.68
N ARG A 70 -6.74 -12.41 6.76
CA ARG A 70 -7.47 -13.67 6.98
C ARG A 70 -8.01 -13.77 8.41
N PRO A 71 -9.21 -14.36 8.61
CA PRO A 71 -9.71 -14.65 9.95
C PRO A 71 -8.71 -15.47 10.78
N ILE A 72 -8.64 -15.17 12.07
CA ILE A 72 -7.73 -15.83 13.00
C ILE A 72 -8.22 -17.26 13.26
N ALA A 73 -7.27 -18.21 13.23
CA ALA A 73 -7.50 -19.61 13.60
C ALA A 73 -8.48 -20.41 12.71
N VAL A 74 -8.49 -20.15 11.39
CA VAL A 74 -9.42 -20.79 10.43
C VAL A 74 -8.80 -21.72 9.39
N VAL A 75 -7.47 -21.90 9.36
CA VAL A 75 -6.87 -22.79 8.34
C VAL A 75 -7.34 -24.23 8.58
N ALA A 76 -8.00 -24.79 7.56
CA ALA A 76 -8.55 -26.13 7.62
C ALA A 76 -7.47 -27.17 7.95
N GLY A 77 -7.82 -28.14 8.78
CA GLY A 77 -6.94 -29.23 9.17
C GLY A 77 -5.80 -28.85 10.14
N PHE A 78 -5.71 -27.59 10.62
CA PHE A 78 -4.75 -27.21 11.66
C PHE A 78 -5.39 -27.15 13.06
N VAL A 79 -4.71 -27.67 14.07
CA VAL A 79 -5.20 -27.69 15.46
C VAL A 79 -4.66 -26.49 16.24
N TYR A 80 -5.42 -25.39 16.23
CA TYR A 80 -5.11 -24.18 16.98
C TYR A 80 -5.20 -24.35 18.51
N SER A 81 -4.47 -23.50 19.26
CA SER A 81 -4.66 -23.39 20.71
C SER A 81 -6.04 -22.79 21.03
N PRO A 82 -6.67 -23.17 22.16
CA PRO A 82 -7.92 -22.54 22.60
C PRO A 82 -7.82 -21.02 22.67
N ALA A 83 -6.74 -20.51 23.25
CA ALA A 83 -6.48 -19.07 23.37
C ALA A 83 -6.47 -18.33 22.03
N LEU A 84 -5.91 -18.94 20.97
CA LEU A 84 -5.88 -18.28 19.66
C LEU A 84 -7.23 -18.34 18.94
N LYS A 85 -8.04 -19.38 19.19
CA LYS A 85 -9.43 -19.45 18.70
C LYS A 85 -10.31 -18.40 19.39
N GLU A 86 -10.19 -18.27 20.70
CA GLU A 86 -10.95 -17.30 21.51
C GLU A 86 -10.65 -15.84 21.13
N ARG A 87 -9.44 -15.54 20.68
CA ARG A 87 -9.08 -14.20 20.20
C ARG A 87 -9.99 -13.70 19.07
N GLY A 88 -10.34 -14.58 18.13
CA GLY A 88 -11.19 -14.26 16.97
C GLY A 88 -10.73 -13.08 16.10
N GLY A 89 -11.61 -12.63 15.21
CA GLY A 89 -11.38 -11.52 14.29
C GLY A 89 -10.43 -11.85 13.13
N VAL A 90 -9.75 -10.84 12.59
CA VAL A 90 -8.87 -10.96 11.41
C VAL A 90 -7.42 -10.57 11.73
N TRP A 91 -6.48 -11.10 10.95
CA TRP A 91 -5.04 -10.77 11.01
C TRP A 91 -4.73 -9.47 10.25
N THR A 92 -5.09 -8.33 10.83
CA THR A 92 -4.64 -7.03 10.32
C THR A 92 -3.14 -6.86 10.52
N ILE A 93 -2.52 -5.93 9.77
CA ILE A 93 -1.09 -5.59 9.92
C ILE A 93 -0.73 -5.27 11.37
N ASP A 94 -1.50 -4.41 12.04
CA ASP A 94 -1.25 -4.05 13.44
C ASP A 94 -1.35 -5.24 14.41
N ARG A 95 -2.28 -6.15 14.15
CA ARG A 95 -2.46 -7.36 14.99
C ARG A 95 -1.31 -8.34 14.76
N LEU A 96 -0.87 -8.49 13.52
CA LEU A 96 0.31 -9.28 13.19
C LEU A 96 1.58 -8.66 13.78
N ASP A 97 1.76 -7.34 13.72
CA ASP A 97 2.92 -6.67 14.33
C ASP A 97 3.02 -6.95 15.83
N ARG A 98 1.92 -6.71 16.57
CA ARG A 98 1.87 -7.00 18.01
C ARG A 98 2.10 -8.47 18.33
N PHE A 99 1.47 -9.37 17.58
CA PHE A 99 1.62 -10.79 17.79
C PHE A 99 3.05 -11.26 17.51
N LEU A 100 3.66 -10.80 16.41
CA LEU A 100 5.03 -11.15 16.03
C LEU A 100 6.08 -10.52 16.97
N ALA A 101 5.77 -9.40 17.61
CA ALA A 101 6.66 -8.79 18.60
C ALA A 101 6.87 -9.69 19.83
N ALA A 102 5.79 -10.28 20.35
CA ALA A 102 5.83 -11.20 21.49
C ALA A 102 4.55 -12.08 21.57
N PRO A 103 4.51 -13.24 20.90
CA PRO A 103 3.28 -14.03 20.76
C PRO A 103 2.65 -14.48 22.08
N ALA A 104 3.48 -14.91 23.03
CA ALA A 104 3.02 -15.37 24.34
C ALA A 104 2.52 -14.23 25.24
N VAL A 105 2.88 -12.98 24.92
CA VAL A 105 2.38 -11.79 25.62
C VAL A 105 1.08 -11.31 24.99
N ASP A 106 1.02 -11.22 23.66
CA ASP A 106 -0.17 -10.79 22.92
C ASP A 106 -1.32 -11.81 23.01
N VAL A 107 -1.00 -13.11 22.98
CA VAL A 107 -1.97 -14.20 23.15
C VAL A 107 -1.42 -15.22 24.15
N PRO A 108 -1.65 -15.01 25.46
CA PRO A 108 -1.23 -15.95 26.49
C PRO A 108 -1.70 -17.37 26.20
N LYS A 109 -0.82 -18.36 26.41
CA LYS A 109 -1.06 -19.79 26.11
C LYS A 109 -1.28 -20.09 24.61
N THR A 110 -0.85 -19.20 23.71
CA THR A 110 -0.66 -19.59 22.31
C THR A 110 0.31 -20.77 22.19
N ARG A 111 0.04 -21.68 21.27
CA ARG A 111 0.94 -22.83 20.98
C ARG A 111 2.09 -22.45 20.06
N MET A 112 2.12 -21.23 19.53
CA MET A 112 3.24 -20.75 18.72
C MET A 112 4.45 -20.45 19.61
N SER A 113 5.35 -21.43 19.72
CA SER A 113 6.59 -21.32 20.51
C SER A 113 7.64 -20.47 19.80
N TYR A 114 7.33 -19.19 19.62
CA TYR A 114 8.23 -18.18 19.05
C TYR A 114 8.49 -17.08 20.07
N ALA A 115 9.76 -16.76 20.30
CA ALA A 115 10.16 -15.77 21.31
C ALA A 115 9.76 -14.33 20.94
N GLY A 116 9.42 -14.09 19.67
CA GLY A 116 9.09 -12.78 19.13
C GLY A 116 10.26 -12.10 18.41
N LEU A 117 9.93 -11.19 17.51
CA LEU A 117 10.88 -10.35 16.77
C LEU A 117 10.83 -8.95 17.37
N LYS A 118 11.74 -8.61 18.29
CA LYS A 118 11.69 -7.34 19.06
C LYS A 118 12.01 -6.11 18.22
N ASP A 119 12.86 -6.28 17.21
CA ASP A 119 13.25 -5.20 16.31
C ASP A 119 12.06 -4.79 15.43
N ALA A 120 11.61 -3.54 15.56
CA ALA A 120 10.44 -3.03 14.85
C ALA A 120 10.67 -2.88 13.34
N GLY A 121 11.88 -2.52 12.91
CA GLY A 121 12.21 -2.40 11.49
C GLY A 121 12.17 -3.76 10.79
N ARG A 122 12.78 -4.78 11.41
CA ARG A 122 12.72 -6.15 10.90
C ARG A 122 11.31 -6.74 10.93
N ARG A 123 10.46 -6.36 11.89
CA ARG A 123 9.04 -6.72 11.86
C ARG A 123 8.31 -6.05 10.71
N ALA A 124 8.54 -4.76 10.48
CA ALA A 124 7.95 -4.05 9.35
C ALA A 124 8.32 -4.72 8.02
N ASP A 125 9.61 -5.07 7.83
CA ASP A 125 10.07 -5.82 6.67
C ASP A 125 9.36 -7.19 6.55
N LEU A 126 9.29 -7.96 7.64
CA LEU A 126 8.59 -9.25 7.67
C LEU A 126 7.11 -9.10 7.31
N LEU A 127 6.41 -8.09 7.86
CA LEU A 127 5.01 -7.82 7.54
C LEU A 127 4.84 -7.46 6.06
N ALA A 128 5.73 -6.64 5.51
CA ALA A 128 5.75 -6.34 4.08
C ALA A 128 5.90 -7.62 3.24
N TYR A 129 6.76 -8.57 3.66
CA TYR A 129 6.85 -9.87 3.01
C TYR A 129 5.59 -10.72 3.17
N LEU A 130 4.97 -10.76 4.36
CA LEU A 130 3.73 -11.53 4.59
C LEU A 130 2.56 -10.99 3.75
N VAL A 131 2.51 -9.67 3.49
CA VAL A 131 1.57 -9.08 2.52
C VAL A 131 1.76 -9.70 1.15
N THR A 132 3.00 -10.04 0.74
CA THR A 132 3.30 -10.72 -0.53
C THR A 132 2.95 -12.22 -0.56
N LEU A 133 2.48 -12.80 0.55
CA LEU A 133 2.08 -14.21 0.61
C LEU A 133 0.58 -14.35 0.38
N ARG A 134 0.07 -14.05 -0.81
CA ARG A 134 -1.32 -14.32 -1.21
C ARG A 134 -1.42 -14.43 -2.72
N GLU A 135 -2.51 -14.97 -3.22
CA GLU A 135 -2.79 -14.85 -4.64
C GLU A 135 -2.93 -13.36 -4.98
N GLY A 136 -2.25 -12.94 -6.05
CA GLY A 136 -2.16 -11.53 -6.43
C GLY A 136 -1.33 -10.67 -5.48
N ALA A 137 -0.44 -11.18 -4.65
CA ALA A 137 0.27 -10.32 -3.70
C ALA A 137 1.47 -9.52 -4.26
N GLY A 138 1.71 -9.63 -5.57
CA GLY A 138 2.48 -8.64 -6.33
C GLY A 138 1.58 -7.61 -7.02
N SER A 139 0.30 -7.51 -6.62
CA SER A 139 -0.75 -6.89 -7.43
C SER A 139 -2.04 -6.81 -6.60
N GLY A 140 -2.16 -5.78 -5.75
CA GLY A 140 -3.39 -5.51 -4.99
C GLY A 140 -4.62 -5.82 -5.83
N ASP A 141 -5.37 -6.84 -5.41
CA ASP A 141 -6.51 -7.43 -6.09
C ASP A 141 -6.38 -7.55 -7.62
N VAL A 142 -5.71 -8.61 -8.11
CA VAL A 142 -5.78 -8.99 -9.52
C VAL A 142 -7.17 -9.50 -9.84
N PRO A 143 -7.93 -8.80 -10.69
CA PRO A 143 -9.12 -9.35 -11.30
C PRO A 143 -8.70 -10.56 -12.13
N THR A 144 -9.25 -11.73 -11.83
CA THR A 144 -9.02 -12.93 -12.66
C THR A 144 -9.58 -12.76 -14.08
N ASP A 145 -10.47 -11.79 -14.29
CA ASP A 145 -11.08 -11.51 -15.57
C ASP A 145 -10.44 -10.37 -16.37
N TRP A 146 -9.59 -9.51 -15.77
CA TRP A 146 -8.94 -8.33 -16.36
C TRP A 146 -9.79 -7.52 -17.36
N GLN A 147 -11.12 -7.65 -17.31
CA GLN A 147 -12.06 -7.41 -18.41
C GLN A 147 -11.56 -7.79 -19.82
N GLY A 148 -10.65 -8.76 -19.98
CA GLY A 148 -10.07 -9.16 -21.28
C GLY A 148 -8.81 -8.39 -21.72
N LEU A 149 -8.13 -7.66 -20.83
CA LEU A 149 -6.84 -7.03 -21.12
C LEU A 149 -5.72 -8.09 -21.30
N PRO A 150 -4.90 -8.04 -22.37
CA PRO A 150 -3.75 -8.92 -22.58
C PRO A 150 -2.70 -8.87 -21.46
N GLU A 151 -1.97 -9.95 -21.24
CA GLU A 151 -0.84 -9.96 -20.32
C GLU A 151 0.30 -9.03 -20.79
N GLY A 152 0.80 -8.18 -19.90
CA GLY A 152 1.88 -7.24 -20.19
C GLY A 152 2.20 -6.28 -19.05
N GLN A 153 3.37 -5.65 -19.11
CA GLN A 153 3.76 -4.57 -18.19
C GLN A 153 2.87 -3.34 -18.45
N GLY A 154 2.23 -2.80 -17.42
CA GLY A 154 1.24 -1.72 -17.57
C GLY A 154 -0.22 -2.20 -17.56
N ARG A 155 -0.49 -3.53 -17.59
CA ARG A 155 -1.85 -4.08 -17.52
C ARG A 155 -2.60 -3.62 -16.27
N GLN A 156 -1.93 -3.69 -15.12
CA GLN A 156 -2.55 -3.34 -13.83
C GLN A 156 -2.88 -1.86 -13.78
N GLU A 157 -1.94 -1.00 -14.21
CA GLU A 157 -2.16 0.44 -14.28
C GLU A 157 -3.33 0.81 -15.19
N VAL A 158 -3.45 0.18 -16.36
CA VAL A 158 -4.58 0.39 -17.28
C VAL A 158 -5.88 -0.11 -16.66
N PHE A 159 -5.86 -1.28 -16.03
CA PHE A 159 -7.04 -1.83 -15.38
C PHE A 159 -7.58 -0.88 -14.29
N GLU A 160 -6.72 -0.50 -13.35
CA GLU A 160 -7.09 0.35 -12.22
C GLU A 160 -7.49 1.76 -12.66
N THR A 161 -6.71 2.38 -13.55
CA THR A 161 -6.94 3.76 -13.99
C THR A 161 -8.23 3.89 -14.79
N CYS A 162 -8.48 2.96 -15.72
CA CYS A 162 -9.59 3.09 -16.65
C CYS A 162 -10.90 2.48 -16.11
N GLN A 163 -10.84 1.41 -15.30
CA GLN A 163 -12.05 0.83 -14.69
C GLN A 163 -12.71 1.78 -13.68
N ALA A 164 -11.94 2.70 -13.08
CA ALA A 164 -12.44 3.63 -12.06
C ALA A 164 -13.69 4.41 -12.48
N CYS A 165 -13.88 4.67 -13.79
CA CYS A 165 -14.99 5.48 -14.30
C CYS A 165 -15.81 4.80 -15.42
N HIS A 166 -15.25 3.87 -16.20
CA HIS A 166 -15.97 3.24 -17.31
C HIS A 166 -15.49 1.81 -17.62
N SER A 167 -16.23 1.09 -18.49
CA SER A 167 -15.79 -0.23 -18.95
C SER A 167 -14.53 -0.14 -19.81
N LEU A 168 -13.66 -1.15 -19.66
CA LEU A 168 -12.45 -1.31 -20.47
C LEU A 168 -12.74 -1.66 -21.94
N LYS A 169 -13.98 -2.02 -22.29
CA LYS A 169 -14.37 -2.28 -23.68
C LYS A 169 -14.14 -1.07 -24.60
N LEU A 170 -14.27 0.15 -24.08
CA LEU A 170 -14.01 1.36 -24.86
C LEU A 170 -12.54 1.43 -25.32
N VAL A 171 -11.60 1.03 -24.45
CA VAL A 171 -10.17 0.95 -24.76
C VAL A 171 -9.91 -0.15 -25.79
N GLN A 172 -10.52 -1.32 -25.58
CA GLN A 172 -10.31 -2.51 -26.43
C GLN A 172 -10.72 -2.30 -27.89
N GLN A 173 -11.71 -1.44 -28.12
CA GLN A 173 -12.24 -1.09 -29.44
C GLN A 173 -11.35 -0.10 -30.20
N GLN A 174 -10.42 0.58 -29.53
CA GLN A 174 -9.55 1.56 -30.17
C GLN A 174 -8.28 0.94 -30.77
N ARG A 175 -7.75 1.60 -31.80
CA ARG A 175 -6.47 1.27 -32.44
C ARG A 175 -5.73 2.58 -32.74
N LEU A 176 -5.18 3.21 -31.70
CA LEU A 176 -4.64 4.57 -31.77
C LEU A 176 -3.12 4.56 -31.61
N ASP A 177 -2.45 5.51 -32.25
CA ASP A 177 -1.02 5.72 -32.03
C ASP A 177 -0.73 6.31 -30.65
N ARG A 178 0.55 6.33 -30.25
CA ARG A 178 0.99 6.81 -28.94
C ARG A 178 0.56 8.24 -28.65
N ARG A 179 0.66 9.14 -29.62
CA ARG A 179 0.35 10.55 -29.43
C ARG A 179 -1.15 10.71 -29.20
N VAL A 180 -1.96 10.02 -29.99
CA VAL A 180 -3.42 10.09 -29.85
C VAL A 180 -3.87 9.46 -28.53
N TRP A 181 -3.25 8.37 -28.07
CA TRP A 181 -3.50 7.83 -26.73
C TRP A 181 -3.16 8.82 -25.61
N ASP A 182 -2.05 9.56 -25.74
CA ASP A 182 -1.67 10.58 -24.77
C ASP A 182 -2.64 11.77 -24.76
N GLU A 183 -3.14 12.18 -25.93
CA GLU A 183 -4.20 13.18 -26.06
C GLU A 183 -5.51 12.71 -25.43
N VAL A 184 -5.89 11.43 -25.61
CA VAL A 184 -7.07 10.84 -24.98
C VAL A 184 -6.95 10.84 -23.46
N LEU A 185 -5.80 10.44 -22.91
CA LEU A 185 -5.55 10.51 -21.47
C LEU A 185 -5.62 11.97 -20.96
N GLY A 186 -5.02 12.90 -21.70
CA GLY A 186 -5.12 14.34 -21.39
C GLY A 186 -6.57 14.82 -21.34
N TRP A 187 -7.36 14.48 -22.35
CA TRP A 187 -8.79 14.79 -22.40
C TRP A 187 -9.58 14.15 -21.25
N MET A 188 -9.26 12.92 -20.85
CA MET A 188 -9.88 12.28 -19.69
C MET A 188 -9.58 13.02 -18.39
N VAL A 189 -8.35 13.51 -18.22
CA VAL A 189 -7.95 14.31 -17.05
C VAL A 189 -8.68 15.66 -17.05
N THR A 190 -8.63 16.41 -18.15
CA THR A 190 -9.13 17.79 -18.20
C THR A 190 -10.66 17.87 -18.31
N GLU A 191 -11.25 17.07 -19.21
CA GLU A 191 -12.69 17.16 -19.53
C GLU A 191 -13.53 16.15 -18.76
N LYS A 192 -12.96 15.00 -18.40
CA LYS A 192 -13.68 13.90 -17.70
C LYS A 192 -13.31 13.76 -16.23
N ARG A 193 -12.48 14.67 -15.70
CA ARG A 193 -12.09 14.74 -14.28
C ARG A 193 -11.46 13.44 -13.76
N MET A 194 -10.76 12.71 -14.62
CA MET A 194 -9.90 11.60 -14.19
C MET A 194 -8.74 12.16 -13.38
N LEU A 195 -8.44 11.54 -12.22
CA LEU A 195 -7.25 11.90 -11.45
C LEU A 195 -6.01 11.69 -12.34
N GLU A 196 -5.16 12.71 -12.43
CA GLU A 196 -3.96 12.63 -13.25
C GLU A 196 -2.99 11.57 -12.69
N PRO A 197 -2.63 10.53 -13.48
CA PRO A 197 -1.65 9.56 -13.06
C PRO A 197 -0.27 10.20 -12.89
N ALA A 198 0.54 9.67 -11.97
CA ALA A 198 1.95 10.08 -11.86
C ALA A 198 2.67 9.90 -13.21
N PRO A 199 3.66 10.74 -13.56
CA PRO A 199 4.32 10.70 -14.87
C PRO A 199 4.81 9.30 -15.27
N GLU A 200 5.39 8.57 -14.32
CA GLU A 200 5.91 7.22 -14.53
C GLU A 200 4.80 6.20 -14.80
N VAL A 201 3.65 6.35 -14.13
CA VAL A 201 2.45 5.54 -14.33
C VAL A 201 1.85 5.82 -15.71
N ARG A 202 1.76 7.09 -16.09
CA ARG A 202 1.27 7.53 -17.42
C ARG A 202 2.11 6.92 -18.55
N GLN A 203 3.44 6.91 -18.41
CA GLN A 203 4.32 6.29 -19.41
C GLN A 203 4.04 4.78 -19.58
N ARG A 204 3.89 4.04 -18.47
CA ARG A 204 3.57 2.60 -18.52
C ARG A 204 2.21 2.32 -19.14
N ILE A 205 1.20 3.15 -18.84
CA ILE A 205 -0.11 3.08 -19.48
C ILE A 205 0.02 3.26 -21.00
N LEU A 206 0.74 4.29 -21.45
CA LEU A 206 0.92 4.56 -22.87
C LEU A 206 1.69 3.46 -23.60
N GLU A 207 2.71 2.90 -22.98
CA GLU A 207 3.48 1.77 -23.53
C GLU A 207 2.58 0.55 -23.74
N TYR A 208 1.84 0.16 -22.71
CA TYR A 208 0.89 -0.95 -22.77
C TYR A 208 -0.21 -0.74 -23.83
N LEU A 209 -0.79 0.46 -23.88
CA LEU A 209 -1.83 0.79 -24.86
C LEU A 209 -1.32 0.73 -26.29
N VAL A 210 -0.09 1.18 -26.55
CA VAL A 210 0.51 1.09 -27.89
C VAL A 210 0.84 -0.35 -28.25
N GLU A 211 1.35 -1.14 -27.31
CA GLU A 211 1.71 -2.54 -27.53
C GLU A 211 0.49 -3.39 -27.89
N HIS A 212 -0.60 -3.25 -27.16
CA HIS A 212 -1.77 -4.13 -27.29
C HIS A 212 -2.93 -3.52 -28.10
N TYR A 213 -2.99 -2.20 -28.19
CA TYR A 213 -4.08 -1.44 -28.82
C TYR A 213 -3.55 -0.32 -29.75
N GLY A 214 -2.31 -0.45 -30.24
CA GLY A 214 -1.75 0.40 -31.30
C GLY A 214 -2.40 0.16 -32.67
N PRO A 215 -2.18 1.02 -33.67
CA PRO A 215 -2.65 0.78 -35.03
C PRO A 215 -2.08 -0.56 -35.52
N SER A 216 -2.93 -1.38 -36.13
CA SER A 216 -2.47 -2.62 -36.78
C SER A 216 -1.34 -2.27 -37.74
N ARG A 217 -0.22 -2.99 -37.68
CA ARG A 217 0.90 -2.83 -38.62
C ARG A 217 0.47 -3.35 -40.01
N SER A 218 -0.48 -2.69 -40.66
CA SER A 218 -0.66 -2.80 -42.10
C SER A 218 0.52 -2.09 -42.73
N ARG A 219 1.30 -2.83 -43.52
CA ARG A 219 2.37 -2.28 -44.35
C ARG A 219 1.79 -1.15 -45.21
N GLY A 220 2.19 0.08 -44.90
CA GLY A 220 2.06 1.26 -45.76
C GLY A 220 0.69 1.95 -45.80
N SER A 221 0.56 3.08 -45.10
CA SER A 221 -0.03 4.29 -45.67
C SER A 221 0.37 5.50 -44.79
N PRO A 222 0.89 6.61 -45.35
CA PRO A 222 1.25 7.79 -44.58
C PRO A 222 0.03 8.71 -44.41
N ASP A 223 -0.04 9.31 -43.22
CA ASP A 223 -0.76 10.53 -42.82
C ASP A 223 -2.29 10.66 -43.03
N GLY A 224 -2.97 11.02 -41.94
CA GLY A 224 -4.14 11.88 -41.96
C GLY A 224 -5.32 11.37 -41.13
N MET A 225 -5.50 11.94 -39.92
CA MET A 225 -6.78 11.93 -39.21
C MET A 225 -7.13 13.37 -38.81
N PRO A 226 -8.34 13.87 -39.11
CA PRO A 226 -8.71 15.28 -38.93
C PRO A 226 -8.96 15.62 -37.45
N PRO A 227 -8.91 16.92 -37.07
CA PRO A 227 -9.09 17.34 -35.69
C PRO A 227 -10.49 17.01 -35.17
N LEU A 228 -10.56 16.58 -33.91
CA LEU A 228 -11.81 16.33 -33.19
C LEU A 228 -12.62 17.62 -33.14
N SER A 229 -13.70 17.67 -33.93
CA SER A 229 -14.65 18.77 -33.95
C SER A 229 -15.37 18.87 -32.60
N SER A 230 -15.25 20.03 -31.95
CA SER A 230 -16.06 20.40 -30.80
C SER A 230 -17.47 20.75 -31.27
N SER A 231 -18.33 19.74 -31.38
CA SER A 231 -19.76 19.94 -31.60
C SER A 231 -20.39 20.53 -30.33
N ARG A 232 -20.47 21.86 -30.29
CA ARG A 232 -21.53 22.58 -29.58
C ARG A 232 -22.85 22.24 -30.27
N HIS A 233 -23.83 21.78 -29.49
CA HIS A 233 -25.21 21.64 -29.91
C HIS A 233 -26.12 22.41 -28.93
N PRO A 234 -27.30 22.83 -29.41
CA PRO A 234 -27.79 24.21 -29.37
C PRO A 234 -28.27 24.70 -28.00
#